data_AF-A0A416VQ66-F1
#
_entry.id   AF-A0A416VQ66-F1
#
_cell.length_a   1.000
_cell.length_b   1.000
_cell.length_c   1.000
_cell.angle_alpha   90.00
_cell.angle_beta   90.00
_cell.angle_gamma   90.00
#
_symmetry.space_group_name_H-M   'P 1'
#
loop_
_entity.id
_entity.type
_entity.pdbx_description
1 polymer ?
#
loop_
_entity_poly.entity_id
_entity_poly.type
_entity_poly.pdbx_seq_one_letter_code
_entity_poly.pdbx_strand_id
1 'polypeptide(L)'
;MNDMRRPIILLLLWLLLVNCYSQEKYIPQSTNFAEFAIYEAITDFADNCRLFKQDSIFYITTLDTLKHYTLQRNQGTLEWICDSIYANLFVINIIPSINKLFYFPDAVVGSKGKLPSRYVIVKGKLFYWDDDDYPLTEETLSVLKKYDALTDMIHDRVLPETVISDSKEIAFYYFCRNNLLKHKRAVSSKSAGYYRPPKLKCGN
;
A
#
# COMPACT_ATOMS: atom_id res chain seq x y z
N MET A 1 -24.39 19.57 46.21
CA MET A 1 -23.71 19.61 44.88
C MET A 1 -22.58 18.57 44.79
N ASN A 2 -22.82 17.31 45.20
CA ASN A 2 -21.81 16.23 45.16
C ASN A 2 -22.30 14.95 44.47
N ASP A 3 -23.57 14.90 44.04
CA ASP A 3 -24.19 13.66 43.55
C ASP A 3 -24.12 13.50 42.02
N MET A 4 -24.15 14.62 41.28
CA MET A 4 -24.03 14.63 39.81
C MET A 4 -22.60 14.36 39.30
N ARG A 5 -21.58 14.43 40.17
CA ARG A 5 -20.18 14.19 39.79
C ARG A 5 -19.88 12.70 39.62
N ARG A 6 -20.52 11.82 40.41
CA ARG A 6 -20.33 10.36 40.33
C ARG A 6 -20.76 9.75 38.98
N PRO A 7 -21.96 10.02 38.44
CA PRO A 7 -22.37 9.47 37.16
C PRO A 7 -21.54 10.02 35.99
N ILE A 8 -21.10 11.29 36.06
CA ILE A 8 -20.23 11.90 35.02
C ILE A 8 -18.83 11.26 35.02
N ILE A 9 -18.25 11.00 36.20
CA ILE A 9 -16.95 10.32 36.32
C ILE A 9 -17.04 8.88 35.78
N LEU A 10 -18.14 8.17 36.07
CA LEU A 10 -18.38 6.83 35.52
C LEU A 10 -18.55 6.83 34.00
N LEU A 11 -19.23 7.82 33.43
CA LEU A 11 -19.40 7.97 31.98
C LEU A 11 -18.05 8.27 31.27
N LEU A 12 -17.21 9.11 31.87
CA LEU A 12 -15.87 9.44 31.35
C LEU A 12 -14.92 8.25 31.43
N LEU A 13 -14.97 7.46 32.52
CA LEU A 13 -14.23 6.21 32.64
C LEU A 13 -14.68 5.16 31.62
N TRP A 14 -15.97 5.11 31.30
CA TRP A 14 -16.49 4.21 30.26
C TRP A 14 -16.00 4.62 28.86
N LEU A 15 -15.99 5.92 28.54
CA LEU A 15 -15.43 6.47 27.30
C LEU A 15 -13.92 6.21 27.14
N LEU A 16 -13.18 6.14 28.24
CA LEU A 16 -11.75 5.76 28.23
C LEU A 16 -11.55 4.26 27.96
N LEU A 17 -12.51 3.40 28.32
CA LEU A 17 -12.43 1.96 28.10
C LEU A 17 -12.83 1.54 26.67
N VAL A 18 -13.67 2.32 25.96
CA VAL A 18 -14.06 1.99 24.56
C VAL A 18 -12.99 2.37 23.53
N ASN A 19 -11.98 3.16 23.90
CA ASN A 19 -10.93 3.61 22.97
C ASN A 19 -9.64 2.78 23.00
N CYS A 20 -9.56 1.74 23.83
CA CYS A 20 -8.51 0.73 23.69
C CYS A 20 -8.91 -0.32 22.65
N TYR A 21 -9.09 0.11 21.39
CA TYR A 21 -8.85 -0.80 20.27
C TYR A 21 -7.34 -1.03 20.23
N SER A 22 -6.85 -1.91 21.11
CA SER A 22 -5.54 -2.51 20.93
C SER A 22 -5.64 -3.30 19.64
N GLN A 23 -5.20 -2.71 18.53
CA GLN A 23 -4.98 -3.48 17.33
C GLN A 23 -3.95 -4.54 17.69
N GLU A 24 -4.36 -5.80 17.72
CA GLU A 24 -3.41 -6.88 17.61
C GLU A 24 -2.55 -6.57 16.40
N LYS A 25 -1.24 -6.48 16.63
CA LYS A 25 -0.26 -6.43 15.56
C LYS A 25 -0.48 -7.74 14.79
N TYR A 26 -1.20 -7.69 13.68
CA TYR A 26 -1.33 -8.84 12.81
C TYR A 26 0.05 -9.07 12.21
N ILE A 27 0.83 -9.91 12.89
CA ILE A 27 2.08 -10.46 12.39
C ILE A 27 1.63 -11.74 11.69
N PRO A 28 1.56 -11.76 10.36
CA PRO A 28 1.28 -13.00 9.69
C PRO A 28 2.45 -13.93 10.00
N GLN A 29 2.14 -15.14 10.44
CA GLN A 29 3.07 -16.27 10.36
C GLN A 29 3.22 -16.71 8.90
N SER A 30 3.40 -15.76 7.98
CA SER A 30 3.56 -16.05 6.56
C SER A 30 4.99 -16.49 6.30
N THR A 31 5.15 -17.67 5.71
CA THR A 31 6.42 -18.13 5.14
C THR A 31 6.71 -17.47 3.79
N ASN A 32 5.80 -16.64 3.26
CA ASN A 32 5.99 -15.91 2.01
C ASN A 32 6.80 -14.63 2.26
N PHE A 33 7.97 -14.57 1.63
CA PHE A 33 8.90 -13.44 1.70
C PHE A 33 8.25 -12.10 1.34
N ALA A 34 7.47 -12.05 0.25
CA ALA A 34 6.86 -10.82 -0.24
C ALA A 34 5.80 -10.31 0.73
N GLU A 35 4.99 -11.22 1.26
CA GLU A 35 3.96 -10.91 2.24
C GLU A 35 4.57 -10.34 3.52
N PHE A 36 5.60 -10.98 4.09
CA PHE A 36 6.30 -10.44 5.26
C PHE A 36 6.81 -9.01 5.02
N ALA A 37 7.46 -8.77 3.88
CA ALA A 37 7.96 -7.45 3.52
C ALA A 37 6.84 -6.40 3.40
N ILE A 38 5.68 -6.78 2.87
CA ILE A 38 4.49 -5.93 2.82
C ILE A 38 4.06 -5.53 4.24
N TYR A 39 3.92 -6.49 5.16
CA TYR A 39 3.47 -6.18 6.53
C TYR A 39 4.47 -5.32 7.31
N GLU A 40 5.77 -5.56 7.16
CA GLU A 40 6.80 -4.70 7.74
C GLU A 40 6.73 -3.27 7.17
N ALA A 41 6.55 -3.14 5.85
CA ALA A 41 6.40 -1.83 5.20
C ALA A 41 5.14 -1.09 5.68
N ILE A 42 3.99 -1.76 5.76
CA ILE A 42 2.74 -1.18 6.25
C ILE A 42 2.88 -0.73 7.71
N THR A 43 3.51 -1.55 8.55
CA THR A 43 3.71 -1.24 9.97
C THR A 43 4.53 0.04 10.13
N ASP A 44 5.71 0.10 9.49
CA ASP A 44 6.52 1.33 9.52
C ASP A 44 5.80 2.52 8.88
N PHE A 45 5.04 2.30 7.80
CA PHE A 45 4.28 3.37 7.15
C PHE A 45 3.25 3.98 8.08
N ALA A 46 2.46 3.15 8.75
CA ALA A 46 1.41 3.56 9.66
C ALA A 46 1.93 4.24 10.94
N ASP A 47 3.15 3.93 11.36
CA ASP A 47 3.76 4.48 12.57
C ASP A 47 4.61 5.71 12.29
N ASN A 48 5.36 5.71 11.19
CA ASN A 48 6.50 6.61 11.00
C ASN A 48 6.44 7.43 9.70
N CYS A 49 5.48 7.22 8.80
CA CYS A 49 5.43 7.92 7.52
C CYS A 49 4.35 9.01 7.49
N ARG A 50 4.72 10.25 7.13
CA ARG A 50 3.75 11.36 7.02
C ARG A 50 2.65 11.12 6.00
N LEU A 51 2.93 10.32 4.96
CA LEU A 51 1.95 10.03 3.90
C LEU A 51 0.77 9.22 4.43
N PHE A 52 0.91 8.53 5.57
CA PHE A 52 -0.19 7.82 6.22
C PHE A 52 -1.38 8.73 6.52
N LYS A 53 -1.16 10.04 6.72
CA LYS A 53 -2.22 11.02 6.98
C LYS A 53 -2.97 11.48 5.72
N GLN A 54 -2.43 11.22 4.52
CA GLN A 54 -2.94 11.82 3.28
C GLN A 54 -4.18 11.11 2.73
N ASP A 55 -4.39 9.85 3.08
CA ASP A 55 -5.47 9.04 2.50
C ASP A 55 -6.00 8.02 3.51
N SER A 56 -7.17 7.44 3.26
CA SER A 56 -7.74 6.31 3.99
C SER A 56 -7.50 4.98 3.29
N ILE A 57 -7.10 5.00 2.02
CA ILE A 57 -6.92 3.81 1.18
C ILE A 57 -5.55 3.88 0.51
N PHE A 58 -4.81 2.76 0.54
CA PHE A 58 -3.49 2.65 -0.04
C PHE A 58 -3.37 1.38 -0.89
N TYR A 59 -2.85 1.54 -2.10
CA TYR A 59 -2.48 0.43 -2.97
C TYR A 59 -1.02 0.08 -2.78
N ILE A 60 -0.74 -1.22 -2.72
CA ILE A 60 0.60 -1.76 -2.57
C ILE A 60 0.98 -2.48 -3.85
N THR A 61 2.17 -2.14 -4.36
CA THR A 61 2.82 -2.88 -5.44
C THR A 61 4.19 -3.35 -5.01
N THR A 62 4.68 -4.41 -5.64
CA THR A 62 6.00 -4.97 -5.38
C THR A 62 6.85 -4.93 -6.63
N LEU A 63 8.16 -4.79 -6.45
CA LEU A 63 9.14 -4.98 -7.52
C LEU A 63 10.12 -6.06 -7.08
N ASP A 64 10.00 -7.23 -7.70
CA ASP A 64 10.83 -8.39 -7.45
C ASP A 64 12.21 -8.32 -8.16
N THR A 65 12.66 -7.12 -8.51
CA THR A 65 14.05 -6.72 -8.81
C THR A 65 13.99 -5.26 -9.25
N LEU A 66 14.84 -4.41 -8.67
CA LEU A 66 14.85 -3.00 -9.05
C LEU A 66 15.73 -2.78 -10.28
N LYS A 67 15.14 -2.32 -11.37
CA LYS A 67 15.85 -1.78 -12.54
C LYS A 67 15.91 -0.25 -12.43
N HIS A 68 17.10 0.31 -12.58
CA HIS A 68 17.32 1.75 -12.59
C HIS A 68 17.50 2.25 -14.00
N TYR A 69 16.69 3.24 -14.37
CA TYR A 69 16.67 3.85 -15.68
C TYR A 69 17.21 5.28 -15.62
N THR A 70 18.01 5.65 -16.60
CA THR A 70 18.48 7.01 -16.80
C THR A 70 18.02 7.53 -18.15
N LEU A 71 17.59 8.79 -18.20
CA LEU A 71 17.22 9.44 -19.44
C LEU A 71 18.51 9.87 -20.15
N GLN A 72 18.78 9.32 -21.32
CA GLN A 72 19.96 9.62 -22.12
C GLN A 72 19.56 10.12 -23.50
N ARG A 73 20.41 10.94 -24.12
CA ARG A 73 20.22 11.38 -25.50
C ARG A 73 21.05 10.51 -26.43
N ASN A 74 20.39 9.80 -27.33
CA ASN A 74 21.02 8.96 -28.34
C ASN A 74 20.58 9.41 -29.75
N GLN A 75 21.55 9.79 -30.59
CA GLN A 75 21.32 10.27 -31.97
C GLN A 75 20.20 11.34 -32.10
N GLY A 76 20.08 12.21 -31.10
CA GLY A 76 19.06 13.29 -31.07
C GLY A 76 17.77 12.94 -30.33
N THR A 77 17.49 11.66 -30.08
CA THR A 77 16.29 11.17 -29.37
C THR A 77 16.58 11.01 -27.87
N LEU A 78 15.59 11.30 -27.02
CA LEU A 78 15.66 11.01 -25.58
C LEU A 78 15.09 9.62 -25.29
N GLU A 79 15.88 8.77 -24.66
CA GLU A 79 15.55 7.37 -24.39
C GLU A 79 15.82 7.02 -22.93
N TRP A 80 14.92 6.24 -22.33
CA TRP A 80 15.14 5.66 -21.00
C TRP A 80 15.97 4.39 -21.14
N ILE A 81 17.20 4.43 -20.64
CA ILE A 81 18.15 3.32 -20.73
C ILE A 81 18.29 2.67 -19.35
N CYS A 82 18.17 1.34 -19.29
CA CYS A 82 18.44 0.58 -18.08
C CYS A 82 19.94 0.65 -17.75
N ASP A 83 20.28 1.44 -16.75
CA ASP A 83 21.64 1.77 -16.34
C ASP A 83 22.18 0.78 -15.29
N SER A 84 21.29 0.24 -14.43
CA SER A 84 21.71 -0.71 -13.39
C SER A 84 20.57 -1.64 -12.98
N ILE A 85 20.91 -2.85 -12.55
CA ILE A 85 19.98 -3.83 -12.00
C ILE A 85 20.42 -4.16 -10.56
N TYR A 86 19.52 -3.96 -9.60
CA TYR A 86 19.73 -4.28 -8.20
C TYR A 86 18.98 -5.56 -7.85
N ALA A 87 19.57 -6.70 -8.21
CA ALA A 87 18.95 -8.02 -8.01
C ALA A 87 18.74 -8.37 -6.53
N ASN A 88 19.55 -7.81 -5.62
CA ASN A 88 19.44 -8.04 -4.18
C ASN A 88 18.39 -7.16 -3.48
N LEU A 89 17.70 -6.28 -4.22
CA LEU A 89 16.65 -5.44 -3.69
C LEU A 89 15.27 -5.96 -4.07
N PHE A 90 14.40 -6.01 -3.08
CA PHE A 90 12.96 -6.16 -3.22
C PHE A 90 12.31 -4.85 -2.79
N VAL A 91 11.41 -4.30 -3.61
CA VAL A 91 10.83 -2.96 -3.33
C VAL A 91 9.34 -3.07 -3.12
N ILE A 92 8.85 -2.48 -2.03
CA ILE A 92 7.43 -2.25 -1.79
C ILE A 92 7.12 -0.78 -2.05
N ASN A 93 6.09 -0.51 -2.85
CA ASN A 93 5.55 0.82 -3.05
C ASN A 93 4.22 0.91 -2.33
N ILE A 94 4.04 1.92 -1.47
CA ILE A 94 2.77 2.25 -0.83
C ILE A 94 2.27 3.55 -1.42
N ILE A 95 1.15 3.47 -2.15
CA ILE A 95 0.61 4.52 -3.01
C ILE A 95 -0.75 4.96 -2.43
N PRO A 96 -0.95 6.25 -2.11
CA PRO A 96 -2.28 6.78 -1.79
C PRO A 96 -3.26 6.54 -2.94
N SER A 97 -4.40 5.91 -2.69
CA SER A 97 -5.36 5.52 -3.73
C SER A 97 -6.22 6.72 -4.16
N ILE A 98 -5.71 7.50 -5.11
CA ILE A 98 -6.38 8.70 -5.64
C ILE A 98 -7.65 8.37 -6.41
N ASN A 99 -7.61 7.26 -7.16
CA ASN A 99 -8.69 6.83 -8.02
C ASN A 99 -9.30 5.56 -7.45
N LYS A 100 -10.62 5.41 -7.59
CA LYS A 100 -11.31 4.17 -7.29
C LYS A 100 -10.94 3.11 -8.32
N LEU A 101 -10.93 1.86 -7.89
CA LEU A 101 -10.74 0.71 -8.76
C LEU A 101 -11.98 0.53 -9.64
N PHE A 102 -11.76 0.27 -10.93
CA PHE A 102 -12.85 -0.05 -11.83
C PHE A 102 -13.43 -1.42 -11.49
N TYR A 103 -14.72 -1.46 -11.18
CA TYR A 103 -15.46 -2.68 -10.94
C TYR A 103 -16.14 -3.11 -12.25
N PHE A 104 -15.55 -4.12 -12.89
CA PHE A 104 -16.05 -4.70 -14.13
C PHE A 104 -17.04 -5.84 -13.86
N PRO A 105 -18.00 -6.12 -14.78
CA PRO A 105 -18.96 -7.21 -14.61
C PRO A 105 -18.33 -8.60 -14.45
N ASP A 106 -17.10 -8.80 -14.95
CA ASP A 106 -16.36 -10.06 -14.87
C ASP A 106 -15.49 -10.16 -13.60
N ALA A 107 -15.47 -9.13 -12.74
CA ALA A 107 -14.83 -9.15 -11.42
C ALA A 107 -15.70 -9.88 -10.38
N VAL A 108 -15.99 -11.16 -10.65
CA VAL A 108 -16.83 -12.00 -9.79
C VAL A 108 -16.00 -12.74 -8.74
N VAL A 109 -16.64 -13.15 -7.64
CA VAL A 109 -16.02 -14.00 -6.62
C VAL A 109 -15.45 -15.27 -7.28
N GLY A 110 -14.22 -15.63 -6.91
CA GLY A 110 -13.47 -16.74 -7.51
C GLY A 110 -12.59 -16.32 -8.71
N SER A 111 -12.81 -15.13 -9.30
CA SER A 111 -11.96 -14.63 -10.38
C SER A 111 -10.58 -14.16 -9.88
N LYS A 112 -9.57 -14.18 -10.76
CA LYS A 112 -8.20 -13.74 -10.48
C LYS A 112 -7.84 -12.55 -11.37
N GLY A 113 -7.05 -11.61 -10.84
CA GLY A 113 -6.48 -10.48 -11.60
C GLY A 113 -7.49 -9.43 -12.07
N LYS A 114 -8.73 -9.46 -11.58
CA LYS A 114 -9.79 -8.47 -11.92
C LYS A 114 -9.92 -7.37 -10.88
N LEU A 115 -9.71 -7.72 -9.62
CA LEU A 115 -9.62 -6.83 -8.48
C LEU A 115 -8.50 -7.34 -7.58
N PRO A 116 -7.95 -6.47 -6.71
CA PRO A 116 -7.06 -6.88 -5.64
C PRO A 116 -7.70 -7.97 -4.79
N SER A 117 -6.93 -9.01 -4.53
CA SER A 117 -7.41 -10.21 -3.83
C SER A 117 -6.97 -10.24 -2.37
N ARG A 118 -6.00 -9.40 -1.99
CA ARG A 118 -5.48 -9.29 -0.63
C ARG A 118 -5.69 -7.90 -0.04
N TYR A 119 -5.88 -7.85 1.27
CA TYR A 119 -5.95 -6.61 2.01
C TYR A 119 -5.54 -6.78 3.47
N VAL A 120 -5.27 -5.65 4.12
CA VAL A 120 -5.22 -5.53 5.58
C VAL A 120 -5.79 -4.18 6.01
N ILE A 121 -6.40 -4.12 7.20
CA ILE A 121 -6.89 -2.89 7.81
C ILE A 121 -5.99 -2.51 8.97
N VAL A 122 -5.27 -1.39 8.84
CA VAL A 122 -4.35 -0.87 9.88
C VAL A 122 -4.78 0.52 10.29
N LYS A 123 -5.01 0.71 11.59
CA LYS A 123 -5.57 1.92 12.21
C LYS A 123 -6.79 2.47 11.47
N GLY A 124 -7.70 1.57 11.07
CA GLY A 124 -8.91 1.90 10.34
C GLY A 124 -8.71 2.23 8.84
N LYS A 125 -7.48 2.15 8.31
CA LYS A 125 -7.17 2.44 6.91
C LYS A 125 -6.95 1.15 6.12
N LEU A 126 -7.41 1.15 4.87
CA LEU A 126 -7.34 0.01 3.98
C LEU A 126 -6.03 0.01 3.21
N PHE A 127 -5.36 -1.14 3.23
CA PHE A 127 -4.23 -1.46 2.37
C PHE A 127 -4.60 -2.67 1.54
N TYR A 128 -4.37 -2.63 0.23
CA TYR A 128 -4.67 -3.77 -0.65
C TYR A 128 -3.57 -3.97 -1.71
N TRP A 129 -3.47 -5.20 -2.23
CA TRP A 129 -2.57 -5.55 -3.34
C TRP A 129 -3.13 -6.72 -4.15
N ASP A 130 -2.58 -6.86 -5.36
CA ASP A 130 -2.88 -7.98 -6.24
C ASP A 130 -2.03 -9.19 -5.84
N ASP A 131 -2.67 -10.36 -5.74
CA ASP A 131 -2.03 -11.66 -5.57
C ASP A 131 -2.64 -12.58 -6.63
N ASP A 132 -1.86 -12.84 -7.68
CA ASP A 132 -2.27 -13.64 -8.85
C ASP A 132 -2.59 -15.11 -8.48
N ASP A 133 -2.04 -15.58 -7.36
CA ASP A 133 -2.29 -16.93 -6.87
C ASP A 133 -3.57 -17.02 -6.03
N TYR A 134 -4.11 -15.88 -5.58
CA TYR A 134 -5.29 -15.83 -4.73
C TYR A 134 -6.52 -15.25 -5.44
N PRO A 135 -7.63 -16.01 -5.56
CA PRO A 135 -8.84 -15.50 -6.17
C PRO A 135 -9.55 -14.46 -5.29
N LEU A 136 -10.35 -13.59 -5.92
CA LEU A 136 -11.22 -12.65 -5.23
C LEU A 136 -12.23 -13.40 -4.34
N THR A 137 -12.31 -13.04 -3.06
CA THR A 137 -13.27 -13.61 -2.11
C THR A 137 -14.45 -12.68 -1.89
N GLU A 138 -15.56 -13.21 -1.37
CA GLU A 138 -16.71 -12.39 -0.90
C GLU A 138 -16.28 -11.37 0.15
N GLU A 139 -15.39 -11.78 1.05
CA GLU A 139 -14.84 -10.93 2.11
C GLU A 139 -14.06 -9.75 1.52
N THR A 140 -13.08 -10.01 0.64
CA THR A 140 -12.29 -8.95 0.01
C THR A 140 -13.19 -8.00 -0.78
N LEU A 141 -14.14 -8.52 -1.57
CA LEU A 141 -15.09 -7.68 -2.32
C LEU A 141 -15.96 -6.81 -1.38
N SER A 142 -16.43 -7.38 -0.27
CA SER A 142 -17.21 -6.65 0.74
C SER A 142 -16.39 -5.54 1.39
N VAL A 143 -15.12 -5.78 1.69
CA VAL A 143 -14.20 -4.78 2.26
C VAL A 143 -13.94 -3.64 1.28
N LEU A 144 -13.64 -3.95 0.01
CA LEU A 144 -13.45 -2.92 -1.03
C LEU A 144 -14.70 -2.03 -1.17
N LYS A 145 -15.90 -2.62 -1.14
CA LYS A 145 -17.17 -1.88 -1.15
C LYS A 145 -17.36 -1.02 0.10
N LYS A 146 -17.09 -1.58 1.29
CA LYS A 146 -17.22 -0.88 2.58
C LYS A 146 -16.34 0.37 2.66
N TYR A 147 -15.16 0.32 2.07
CA TYR A 147 -14.23 1.45 2.01
C TYR A 147 -14.49 2.41 0.84
N ASP A 148 -15.53 2.17 0.03
CA ASP A 148 -15.84 2.96 -1.17
C ASP A 148 -14.65 2.99 -2.17
N ALA A 149 -13.90 1.89 -2.23
CA ALA A 149 -12.71 1.74 -3.08
C ALA A 149 -13.04 1.44 -4.55
N LEU A 150 -14.31 1.15 -4.87
CA LEU A 150 -14.76 0.69 -6.19
C LEU A 150 -15.62 1.75 -6.88
N THR A 151 -15.46 1.86 -8.19
CA THR A 151 -16.39 2.60 -9.06
C THR A 151 -16.85 1.69 -10.18
N ASP A 152 -18.17 1.67 -10.43
CA ASP A 152 -18.72 0.91 -11.54
C ASP A 152 -18.19 1.49 -12.86
N MET A 153 -17.79 0.60 -13.77
CA MET A 153 -17.54 1.03 -15.15
C MET A 153 -18.89 1.14 -15.86
N ILE A 154 -19.32 2.37 -16.17
CA ILE A 154 -20.55 2.60 -16.94
C ILE A 154 -20.33 2.02 -18.35
N HIS A 155 -21.25 1.17 -18.81
CA HIS A 155 -21.18 0.52 -20.12
C HIS A 155 -21.22 1.51 -21.30
N ASP A 156 -21.59 2.77 -21.05
CA ASP A 156 -21.79 3.82 -22.05
C ASP A 156 -20.48 4.52 -22.51
N ARG A 157 -19.32 3.87 -22.35
CA ARG A 157 -17.99 4.38 -22.76
C ARG A 157 -17.54 5.66 -22.03
N VAL A 158 -18.23 6.05 -20.96
CA VAL A 158 -17.80 7.15 -20.08
C VAL A 158 -16.86 6.58 -19.03
N LEU A 159 -15.56 6.79 -19.23
CA LEU A 159 -14.57 6.50 -18.19
C LEU A 159 -14.81 7.45 -17.01
N PRO A 160 -14.83 6.93 -15.77
CA PRO A 160 -14.81 7.79 -14.59
C PRO A 160 -13.63 8.75 -14.66
N GLU A 161 -13.82 9.98 -14.18
CA GLU A 161 -12.76 10.97 -14.16
C GLU A 161 -11.59 10.43 -13.32
N THR A 162 -10.43 10.26 -13.94
CA THR A 162 -9.21 9.82 -13.27
C THR A 162 -8.34 11.01 -13.00
N VAL A 163 -7.93 11.17 -11.75
CA VAL A 163 -6.99 12.21 -11.36
C VAL A 163 -5.58 11.67 -11.55
N ILE A 164 -4.81 12.31 -12.43
CA ILE A 164 -3.36 12.12 -12.56
C ILE A 164 -2.67 13.26 -11.82
N SER A 165 -1.72 12.94 -10.95
CA SER A 165 -1.00 13.95 -10.17
C SER A 165 0.46 13.55 -10.00
N ASP A 166 1.33 14.20 -10.79
CA ASP A 166 2.79 14.02 -10.78
C ASP A 166 3.46 14.58 -9.52
N SER A 167 2.69 15.30 -8.68
CA SER A 167 3.15 15.82 -7.41
C SER A 167 2.88 14.87 -6.25
N LYS A 168 2.03 13.84 -6.41
CA LYS A 168 1.78 12.88 -5.33
C LYS A 168 3.01 12.05 -5.06
N GLU A 169 3.34 11.98 -3.78
CA GLU A 169 4.48 11.21 -3.32
C GLU A 169 4.05 9.79 -2.96
N ILE A 170 4.96 8.86 -3.23
CA ILE A 170 4.84 7.44 -2.94
C ILE A 170 5.88 7.11 -1.86
N ALA A 171 5.52 6.24 -0.92
CA ALA A 171 6.50 5.66 0.00
C ALA A 171 7.09 4.40 -0.63
N PHE A 172 8.42 4.36 -0.70
CA PHE A 172 9.20 3.25 -1.26
C PHE A 172 9.98 2.60 -0.14
N TYR A 173 9.82 1.29 0.02
CA TYR A 173 10.58 0.49 0.98
C TYR A 173 11.49 -0.45 0.22
N TYR A 174 12.79 -0.25 0.39
CA TYR A 174 13.83 -1.05 -0.23
C TYR A 174 14.29 -2.09 0.79
N PHE A 175 13.95 -3.35 0.56
CA PHE A 175 14.36 -4.48 1.40
C PHE A 175 15.55 -5.20 0.78
N CYS A 176 16.46 -5.65 1.62
CA CYS A 176 17.48 -6.61 1.23
C CYS A 176 16.86 -8.02 1.16
N ARG A 177 17.02 -8.71 0.03
CA ARG A 177 16.47 -10.06 -0.17
C ARG A 177 16.92 -11.08 0.86
N ASN A 178 18.18 -11.00 1.28
CA ASN A 178 18.76 -11.92 2.25
C ASN A 178 18.42 -11.54 3.70
N ASN A 179 17.83 -10.37 3.96
CA ASN A 179 17.47 -9.93 5.31
C ASN A 179 16.41 -8.81 5.28
N LEU A 180 15.14 -9.18 5.52
CA LEU A 180 14.00 -8.25 5.52
C LEU A 180 14.02 -7.22 6.66
N LEU A 181 14.72 -7.52 7.77
CA LEU A 181 14.92 -6.53 8.84
C LEU A 181 15.84 -5.39 8.37
N LYS A 182 16.57 -5.58 7.28
CA LYS A 182 17.41 -4.56 6.66
C LYS A 182 16.69 -3.91 5.50
N HIS A 183 16.01 -2.82 5.81
CA HIS A 183 15.34 -2.00 4.81
C HIS A 183 15.59 -0.51 5.00
N LYS A 184 15.26 0.28 3.98
CA LYS A 184 15.16 1.73 4.08
C LYS A 184 13.92 2.22 3.37
N ARG A 185 13.28 3.21 3.97
CA ARG A 185 12.20 3.98 3.36
C ARG A 185 12.74 5.19 2.59
N ALA A 186 12.18 5.48 1.44
CA ALA A 186 12.29 6.75 0.74
C ALA A 186 10.90 7.28 0.37
N VAL A 187 10.77 8.58 0.20
CA VAL A 187 9.54 9.22 -0.28
C VAL A 187 9.90 10.03 -1.51
N SER A 188 9.14 9.86 -2.59
CA SER A 188 9.40 10.51 -3.87
C SER A 188 8.12 10.56 -4.71
N SER A 189 7.97 11.58 -5.55
CA SER A 189 6.94 11.59 -6.60
C SER A 189 7.36 10.87 -7.87
N LYS A 190 8.66 10.54 -8.00
CA LYS A 190 9.18 9.68 -9.06
C LYS A 190 9.05 8.21 -8.64
N SER A 191 8.56 7.37 -9.54
CA SER A 191 8.51 5.92 -9.36
C SER A 191 9.89 5.32 -9.08
N ALA A 192 9.93 4.25 -8.27
CA ALA A 192 11.15 3.49 -8.04
C ALA A 192 11.76 3.04 -9.38
N GLY A 193 13.07 3.19 -9.51
CA GLY A 193 13.80 2.90 -10.74
C GLY A 193 14.12 4.14 -11.58
N TYR A 194 13.36 5.23 -11.44
CA TYR A 194 13.63 6.50 -12.14
C TYR A 194 14.45 7.50 -11.31
N TYR A 195 14.94 7.04 -10.17
CA TYR A 195 15.92 7.72 -9.33
C TYR A 195 16.80 6.68 -8.65
N ARG A 196 18.00 7.10 -8.21
CA ARG A 196 18.93 6.19 -7.55
C ARG A 196 18.33 5.71 -6.21
N PRO A 197 18.25 4.40 -5.97
CA PRO A 197 17.75 3.88 -4.71
C PRO A 197 18.66 4.29 -3.53
N PRO A 198 18.14 4.32 -2.30
CA PRO A 198 18.96 4.50 -1.12
C PRO A 198 20.09 3.46 -1.04
N LYS A 199 21.26 3.86 -0.56
CA LYS A 199 22.37 2.90 -0.34
C LYS A 199 22.01 1.96 0.81
N LEU A 200 21.79 0.67 0.51
CA LEU A 200 21.64 -0.42 1.48
C LEU A 200 22.84 -1.36 1.38
N LYS A 201 23.43 -1.71 2.52
CA LYS A 201 24.50 -2.71 2.58
C LYS A 201 23.90 -4.10 2.76
N CYS A 202 23.29 -4.70 1.74
CA CYS A 202 22.57 -5.96 1.95
C CYS A 202 23.43 -7.13 2.46
N GLY A 203 24.75 -7.03 2.38
CA GLY A 203 25.59 -8.22 2.55
C GLY A 203 25.40 -9.15 1.36
N ASN A 204 26.32 -10.08 1.18
CA ASN A 204 26.14 -11.17 0.24
C ASN A 204 25.28 -12.24 0.92
#